data_AF-A0A453FM24-F1
#
_entry.id   AF-A0A453FM24-F1
#
_cell.length_a   1.000
_cell.length_b   1.000
_cell.length_c   1.000
_cell.angle_alpha   90.00
_cell.angle_beta   90.00
_cell.angle_gamma   90.00
#
_symmetry.space_group_name_H-M   'P 1'
#
loop_
_entity.id
_entity.type
_entity.pdbx_description
1 polymer ?
#
loop_
_entity_poly.entity_id
_entity_poly.type
_entity_poly.pdbx_seq_one_letter_code
_entity_poly.pdbx_strand_id
1 'polypeptide(L)'
;AHMFTTFKVARDHDLAAQIGRDLFFDLVDYEKIHPIRVLKDMPFNQVKEEFSKEFGIPVHSQRFWWWSKRQNNTYRPTRPLTQQEESYTVGQLKDAAIRMNSSELRLYLEVVQ
;
A
#
# COMPACT_ATOMS: atom_id res chain seq x y z
N ALA A 1 0.07 3.37 -25.02
CA ALA A 1 -1.08 2.85 -24.25
C ALA A 1 -0.60 2.45 -22.85
N HIS A 2 -1.17 3.02 -21.78
CA HIS A 2 -0.81 2.68 -20.40
C HIS A 2 -2.01 2.05 -19.68
N MET A 3 -2.36 0.81 -20.03
CA MET A 3 -3.42 0.04 -19.35
C MET A 3 -2.98 -0.47 -17.97
N PHE A 4 -1.67 -0.57 -17.76
CA PHE A 4 -1.10 -1.01 -16.50
C PHE A 4 -0.76 0.17 -15.60
N THR A 5 -0.77 -0.09 -14.30
CA THR A 5 -0.22 0.78 -13.28
C THR A 5 0.61 -0.02 -12.29
N THR A 6 1.45 0.69 -11.56
CA THR A 6 2.29 0.16 -10.49
C THR A 6 1.91 0.82 -9.18
N PHE A 7 1.94 0.05 -8.10
CA PHE A 7 1.79 0.49 -6.72
C PHE A 7 2.68 -0.35 -5.80
N LYS A 8 2.85 0.07 -4.55
CA LYS A 8 3.69 -0.61 -3.55
C LYS A 8 2.90 -0.88 -2.29
N VAL A 9 3.08 -2.07 -1.71
CA VAL A 9 2.49 -2.44 -0.42
C VAL A 9 3.57 -2.92 0.53
N ALA A 10 3.72 -2.24 1.67
CA ALA A 10 4.54 -2.71 2.77
C ALA A 10 3.73 -3.62 3.71
N ARG A 11 4.41 -4.53 4.41
CA ARG A 11 3.85 -5.44 5.42
C ARG A 11 4.67 -5.40 6.70
N ASP A 12 4.20 -6.07 7.75
CA ASP A 12 4.88 -6.15 9.05
C ASP A 12 6.33 -6.64 8.95
N HIS A 13 6.61 -7.55 8.03
CA HIS A 13 7.97 -8.02 7.74
C HIS A 13 8.90 -6.88 7.29
N ASP A 14 8.41 -5.95 6.47
CA ASP A 14 9.19 -4.82 5.98
C ASP A 14 9.47 -3.80 7.10
N LEU A 15 8.48 -3.58 7.99
CA LEU A 15 8.67 -2.75 9.18
C LEU A 15 9.74 -3.38 10.09
N ALA A 16 9.62 -4.67 10.39
CA ALA A 16 10.56 -5.39 11.24
C ALA A 16 11.99 -5.39 10.66
N ALA A 17 12.11 -5.50 9.33
CA ALA A 17 13.40 -5.45 8.65
C ALA A 17 14.10 -4.09 8.75
N GLN A 18 13.38 -3.00 9.04
CA GLN A 18 13.93 -1.65 9.15
C GLN A 18 14.37 -1.27 10.57
N ILE A 19 13.83 -1.94 11.59
CA ILE A 19 14.13 -1.65 12.99
C ILE A 19 15.64 -1.82 13.25
N GLY A 20 16.28 -0.75 13.76
CA GLY A 20 17.67 -0.76 14.21
C GLY A 20 18.73 -0.69 13.10
N ARG A 21 18.34 -0.46 11.83
CA ARG A 21 19.30 -0.43 10.71
C ARG A 21 19.80 0.96 10.31
N ASP A 22 19.00 2.01 10.45
CA ASP A 22 19.34 3.35 9.95
C ASP A 22 19.20 4.44 11.04
N LEU A 23 20.12 5.41 11.02
CA LEU A 23 20.14 6.61 11.87
C LEU A 23 18.97 7.56 11.58
N PHE A 24 18.37 7.48 10.38
CA PHE A 24 17.23 8.28 9.94
C PHE A 24 15.93 7.48 10.02
N PHE A 25 14.98 7.96 10.82
CA PHE A 25 13.86 7.18 11.33
C PHE A 25 12.61 7.24 10.42
N ASP A 26 12.57 6.39 9.39
CA ASP A 26 11.33 6.00 8.73
C ASP A 26 10.93 4.56 9.07
N LEU A 27 9.62 4.27 9.12
CA LEU A 27 9.11 2.94 9.47
C LEU A 27 9.41 1.92 8.36
N VAL A 28 9.37 2.35 7.10
CA VAL A 28 9.64 1.53 5.91
C VAL A 28 10.30 2.38 4.83
N ASP A 29 11.36 1.85 4.23
CA ASP A 29 12.00 2.36 3.02
C ASP A 29 11.29 1.84 1.78
N TYR A 30 10.35 2.63 1.26
CA TYR A 30 9.56 2.28 0.07
C TYR A 30 10.37 2.18 -1.21
N GLU A 31 11.65 2.58 -1.22
CA GLU A 31 12.51 2.34 -2.38
C GLU A 31 12.96 0.87 -2.47
N LYS A 32 12.93 0.15 -1.34
CA LYS A 32 13.25 -1.28 -1.28
C LYS A 32 12.02 -2.20 -1.45
N ILE A 33 10.82 -1.64 -1.39
CA ILE A 33 9.56 -2.40 -1.54
C ILE A 33 9.34 -2.75 -3.01
N HIS A 34 9.08 -4.02 -3.28
CA HIS A 34 8.85 -4.52 -4.63
C HIS A 34 7.59 -3.88 -5.25
N PRO A 35 7.69 -3.27 -6.44
CA PRO A 35 6.55 -2.69 -7.13
C PRO A 35 5.61 -3.78 -7.69
N ILE A 36 4.31 -3.64 -7.43
CA ILE A 36 3.27 -4.54 -7.94
C ILE A 36 2.66 -3.90 -9.18
N ARG A 37 2.70 -4.62 -10.30
CA ARG A 37 2.17 -4.16 -11.59
C ARG A 37 0.86 -4.88 -11.91
N VAL A 38 -0.20 -4.10 -12.09
CA VAL A 38 -1.57 -4.59 -12.36
C VAL A 38 -2.26 -3.76 -13.44
N LEU A 39 -3.39 -4.23 -13.94
CA LEU A 39 -4.25 -3.42 -14.80
C LEU A 39 -4.90 -2.29 -13.98
N LYS A 40 -5.07 -1.11 -14.60
CA LYS A 40 -5.69 0.05 -13.94
C LYS A 40 -7.16 -0.17 -13.58
N ASP A 41 -7.87 -0.95 -14.37
CA ASP A 41 -9.28 -1.30 -14.19
C ASP A 41 -9.48 -2.48 -13.24
N MET A 42 -8.40 -3.14 -12.80
CA MET A 42 -8.48 -4.22 -11.81
C MET A 42 -9.14 -3.70 -10.53
N PRO A 43 -10.25 -4.31 -10.07
CA PRO A 43 -10.89 -3.97 -8.80
C PRO A 43 -9.93 -4.24 -7.64
N PHE A 44 -9.89 -3.35 -6.65
CA PHE A 44 -8.99 -3.53 -5.51
C PHE A 44 -9.32 -4.79 -4.70
N ASN A 45 -10.59 -5.19 -4.63
CA ASN A 45 -10.99 -6.47 -4.04
C ASN A 45 -10.30 -7.68 -4.69
N GLN A 46 -10.07 -7.64 -6.01
CA GLN A 46 -9.32 -8.72 -6.68
C GLN A 46 -7.86 -8.73 -6.24
N VAL A 47 -7.26 -7.57 -5.94
CA VAL A 47 -5.92 -7.50 -5.33
C VAL A 47 -5.90 -8.17 -3.97
N LYS A 48 -6.94 -7.96 -3.14
CA LYS A 48 -7.05 -8.63 -1.82
C LYS A 48 -7.06 -10.16 -1.96
N GLU A 49 -7.79 -10.68 -2.96
CA GLU A 49 -7.81 -12.12 -3.26
C GLU A 49 -6.44 -12.65 -3.69
N GLU A 50 -5.72 -11.95 -4.57
CA GLU A 50 -4.37 -12.35 -4.98
C GLU A 50 -3.39 -12.32 -3.81
N PHE A 51 -3.49 -11.32 -2.93
CA PHE A 51 -2.70 -11.24 -1.70
C PHE A 51 -3.04 -12.36 -0.73
N SER A 52 -4.29 -12.79 -0.68
CA SER A 52 -4.71 -13.93 0.13
C SER A 52 -4.06 -15.22 -0.36
N LYS A 53 -3.94 -15.40 -1.68
CA LYS A 53 -3.28 -16.57 -2.27
C LYS A 53 -1.76 -16.52 -2.08
N GLU A 54 -1.15 -15.36 -2.30
CA GLU A 54 0.31 -15.20 -2.26
C GLU A 54 0.87 -15.25 -0.85
N PHE A 55 0.18 -14.62 0.12
CA PHE A 55 0.68 -14.47 1.48
C PHE A 55 -0.06 -15.31 2.52
N GLY A 56 -1.12 -16.02 2.12
CA GLY A 56 -1.93 -16.83 3.04
C GLY A 56 -2.73 -16.01 4.06
N ILE A 57 -2.95 -14.72 3.80
CA ILE A 57 -3.67 -13.81 4.71
C ILE A 57 -5.14 -13.71 4.25
N PRO A 58 -6.13 -14.20 5.01
CA PRO A 58 -7.53 -14.14 4.61
C PRO A 58 -7.98 -12.71 4.29
N VAL A 59 -8.82 -12.53 3.26
CA VAL A 59 -9.27 -11.19 2.81
C VAL A 59 -9.89 -10.36 3.93
N HIS A 60 -10.62 -10.98 4.87
CA HIS A 60 -11.21 -10.30 6.02
C HIS A 60 -10.17 -9.87 7.08
N SER A 61 -9.01 -10.54 7.11
CA SER A 61 -7.86 -10.19 7.94
C SER A 61 -6.96 -9.15 7.28
N GLN A 62 -7.25 -8.70 6.06
CA GLN A 62 -6.46 -7.70 5.35
C GLN A 62 -7.02 -6.30 5.58
N ARG A 63 -6.29 -5.48 6.34
CA ARG A 63 -6.58 -4.03 6.47
C ARG A 63 -5.50 -3.21 5.77
N PHE A 64 -5.89 -2.54 4.70
CA PHE A 64 -4.98 -1.66 3.96
C PHE A 64 -5.02 -0.23 4.48
N TRP A 65 -3.86 0.41 4.57
CA TRP A 65 -3.67 1.77 5.05
C TRP A 65 -3.02 2.64 4.00
N TRP A 66 -3.47 3.90 3.91
CA TRP A 66 -2.77 4.93 3.15
C TRP A 66 -1.40 5.21 3.78
N TRP A 67 -0.36 5.19 2.95
CA TRP A 67 0.98 5.59 3.35
C TRP A 67 1.31 6.97 2.78
N SER A 68 1.52 7.96 3.64
CA SER A 68 1.81 9.33 3.19
C SER A 68 2.89 10.02 4.02
N LYS A 69 3.45 11.07 3.44
CA LYS A 69 4.53 11.88 4.00
C LYS A 69 3.97 12.91 4.98
N ARG A 70 4.52 12.98 6.19
CA ARG A 70 4.25 14.06 7.15
C ARG A 70 5.07 15.30 6.84
N GLN A 71 4.70 16.44 7.44
CA GLN A 71 5.45 17.71 7.31
C GLN A 71 6.92 17.61 7.75
N ASN A 72 7.26 16.68 8.65
CA ASN A 72 8.65 16.44 9.09
C ASN A 72 9.41 15.43 8.20
N ASN A 73 8.95 15.20 6.97
CA ASN A 73 9.54 14.27 6.00
C ASN A 73 9.60 12.79 6.39
N THR A 74 8.86 12.35 7.41
CA THR A 74 8.71 10.92 7.73
C THR A 74 7.43 10.37 7.09
N TYR A 75 7.45 9.12 6.60
CA TYR A 75 6.27 8.48 6.06
C TYR A 75 5.63 7.50 7.06
N ARG A 76 4.29 7.46 7.14
CA ARG A 76 3.60 6.58 8.10
C ARG A 76 2.28 6.07 7.53
N PRO A 77 1.74 4.94 8.03
CA PRO A 77 0.33 4.62 7.87
C PRO A 77 -0.48 5.78 8.47
N THR A 78 -1.40 6.35 7.69
CA THR A 78 -2.21 7.49 8.14
C THR A 78 -3.59 7.08 8.60
N ARG A 79 -4.33 6.43 7.71
CA ARG A 79 -5.66 5.88 7.99
C ARG A 79 -5.91 4.63 7.13
N PRO A 80 -6.80 3.72 7.57
CA PRO A 80 -7.23 2.63 6.71
C PRO A 80 -7.96 3.16 5.47
N LEU A 81 -7.94 2.35 4.41
CA LEU A 81 -8.84 2.53 3.28
C LEU A 81 -10.28 2.44 3.79
N THR A 82 -11.14 3.33 3.30
CA THR A 82 -12.57 3.23 3.59
C THR A 82 -13.21 2.12 2.76
N GLN A 83 -14.39 1.64 3.16
CA GLN A 83 -15.13 0.65 2.37
C GLN A 83 -15.41 1.14 0.93
N GLN A 84 -15.65 2.44 0.77
CA GLN A 84 -15.79 3.06 -0.56
C GLN A 84 -14.49 2.97 -1.35
N GLU A 85 -13.35 3.28 -0.74
CA GLU A 85 -12.04 3.18 -1.39
C GLU A 85 -11.67 1.73 -1.75
N GLU A 86 -12.03 0.75 -0.92
CA GLU A 86 -11.83 -0.68 -1.26
C GLU A 86 -12.69 -1.14 -2.44
N SER A 87 -13.78 -0.43 -2.75
CA SER A 87 -14.63 -0.70 -3.92
C SER A 87 -14.06 -0.15 -5.23
N TYR A 88 -13.01 0.67 -5.17
CA TYR A 88 -12.39 1.28 -6.36
C TYR A 88 -11.52 0.30 -7.16
N THR A 89 -11.23 0.70 -8.39
CA THR A 89 -10.14 0.10 -9.16
C THR A 89 -8.78 0.61 -8.67
N VAL A 90 -7.71 -0.13 -8.98
CA VAL A 90 -6.34 0.29 -8.61
C VAL A 90 -5.97 1.63 -9.27
N GLY A 91 -6.45 1.90 -10.47
CA GLY A 91 -6.28 3.18 -11.15
C GLY A 91 -6.92 4.34 -10.37
N GLN A 92 -8.17 4.16 -9.92
CA GLN A 92 -8.89 5.17 -9.13
C GLN A 92 -8.22 5.43 -7.77
N LEU A 93 -7.70 4.38 -7.10
CA LEU A 93 -6.91 4.53 -5.88
C LEU A 93 -5.60 5.29 -6.14
N LYS A 94 -4.94 5.03 -7.26
CA LYS A 94 -3.75 5.78 -7.63
C LYS A 94 -4.06 7.26 -7.88
N ASP A 95 -5.16 7.55 -8.57
CA ASP A 95 -5.58 8.94 -8.78
C ASP A 95 -5.91 9.63 -7.45
N ALA A 96 -6.49 8.90 -6.49
CA ALA A 96 -6.69 9.40 -5.12
C ALA A 96 -5.37 9.71 -4.40
N ALA A 97 -4.36 8.84 -4.54
CA ALA A 97 -3.02 9.08 -3.99
C ALA A 97 -2.39 10.35 -4.58
N ILE A 98 -2.53 10.57 -5.89
CA ILE A 98 -2.03 11.77 -6.58
C ILE A 98 -2.73 13.02 -6.06
N ARG A 99 -4.05 12.98 -5.86
CA ARG A 99 -4.80 14.09 -5.24
C ARG A 99 -4.35 14.40 -3.80
N MET A 100 -3.75 13.42 -3.11
CA MET A 100 -3.13 13.59 -1.79
C MET A 100 -1.64 13.98 -1.86
N ASN A 101 -1.17 14.48 -3.01
CA ASN A 101 0.22 14.87 -3.27
C ASN A 101 1.24 13.72 -3.19
N SER A 102 0.83 12.48 -3.44
CA SER A 102 1.75 11.35 -3.60
C SER A 102 2.12 11.13 -5.07
N SER A 103 3.40 10.86 -5.35
CA SER A 103 3.86 10.52 -6.70
C SER A 103 3.51 9.08 -7.12
N GLU A 104 3.23 8.20 -6.15
CA GLU A 104 2.79 6.82 -6.39
C GLU A 104 1.78 6.34 -5.34
N LEU A 105 1.06 5.26 -5.65
CA LEU A 105 0.19 4.59 -4.68
C LEU A 105 1.07 3.74 -3.73
N ARG A 106 1.21 4.19 -2.49
CA ARG A 106 1.89 3.48 -1.40
C ARG A 106 0.83 3.08 -0.36
N LEU A 107 0.76 1.78 -0.06
CA LEU A 107 -0.13 1.24 0.96
C LEU A 107 0.65 0.42 1.98
N TYR A 108 0.10 0.25 3.16
CA TYR A 108 0.56 -0.72 4.15
C TYR A 108 -0.55 -1.74 4.42
N LEU A 109 -0.20 -3.02 4.51
CA LEU A 109 -1.10 -4.09 4.86
C LEU A 109 -0.86 -4.50 6.32
N GLU A 110 -1.86 -4.24 7.16
CA GLU A 110 -1.97 -4.75 8.52
C GLU A 110 -2.76 -6.06 8.49
N VAL A 111 -2.27 -7.08 9.21
CA VAL A 111 -2.99 -8.33 9.44
C VAL A 111 -3.80 -8.22 10.72
N VAL A 112 -5.13 -8.16 10.59
CA VAL A 112 -6.05 -8.08 11.73
C VAL A 112 -6.53 -9.48 12.15
N GLN A 113 -6.58 -9.69 13.47
CA GLN A 113 -7.13 -10.91 14.09
C GLN A 113 -8.65 -10.83 14.21
#